data_AF-Q534N1-F1
#
_entry.id   AF-Q534N1-F1
#
_cell.length_a   1.000
_cell.length_b   1.000
_cell.length_c   1.000
_cell.angle_alpha   90.00
_cell.angle_beta   90.00
_cell.angle_gamma   90.00
#
_symmetry.space_group_name_H-M   'P 1'
#
loop_
_entity.id
_entity.type
_entity.pdbx_description
1 polymer ?
#
loop_
_entity_poly.entity_id
_entity_poly.type
_entity_poly.pdbx_seq_one_letter_code
_entity_poly.pdbx_strand_id
1 'polypeptide(L)' 'DAMHKVLKAENPHLTVQEISTRCSEIWHGLSPAEKNPWRDAANLRKDEHSRAHPDYKYSPRKPG' A
#
# COMPACT_ATOMS: atom_id res chain seq x y z
N ASP A 1 -5.39 2.87 2.54
CA ASP A 1 -5.22 4.34 2.61
C ASP A 1 -5.66 5.03 3.91
N ALA A 2 -5.70 4.36 5.07
CA ALA A 2 -6.02 5.07 6.32
C ALA A 2 -4.89 6.05 6.72
N MET A 3 -3.62 5.63 6.58
CA MET A 3 -2.46 6.43 7.00
C MET A 3 -2.23 7.68 6.14
N HIS A 4 -2.34 7.57 4.82
CA HIS A 4 -2.26 8.73 3.91
C HIS A 4 -3.39 9.75 4.17
N LYS A 5 -4.62 9.28 4.43
CA LYS A 5 -5.76 10.16 4.75
C LYS A 5 -5.55 10.91 6.08
N VAL A 6 -5.04 10.24 7.11
CA VAL A 6 -4.73 10.86 8.40
C VAL A 6 -3.61 11.89 8.24
N LEU A 7 -2.51 11.54 7.58
CA LEU A 7 -1.37 12.45 7.39
C LEU A 7 -1.73 13.69 6.55
N LYS A 8 -2.60 13.53 5.54
CA LYS A 8 -3.09 14.64 4.72
C LYS A 8 -4.11 15.52 5.46
N ALA A 9 -4.88 14.94 6.37
CA ALA A 9 -5.81 15.70 7.22
C ALA A 9 -5.08 16.49 8.32
N GLU A 10 -4.04 15.90 8.92
CA GLU A 10 -3.21 16.54 9.95
C GLU A 10 -2.25 17.57 9.37
N ASN A 11 -1.83 17.40 8.11
CA ASN A 11 -0.90 18.30 7.42
C ASN A 11 -1.42 18.61 6.00
N PRO A 12 -2.43 19.48 5.88
CA PRO A 12 -3.05 19.80 4.59
C PRO A 12 -2.11 20.48 3.60
N HIS A 13 -0.97 20.99 4.07
CA HIS A 13 0.07 21.64 3.26
C HIS A 13 1.09 20.65 2.67
N LEU A 14 1.17 19.43 3.20
CA LEU A 14 2.10 18.43 2.67
C LEU A 14 1.60 17.89 1.34
N THR A 15 2.52 17.83 0.38
CA THR A 15 2.26 17.23 -0.92
C THR A 15 2.09 15.71 -0.74
N VAL A 16 1.34 15.10 -1.67
CA VAL A 16 1.17 13.64 -1.71
C VAL A 16 2.54 12.94 -1.80
N GLN A 17 3.50 13.55 -2.48
CA GLN A 17 4.87 13.04 -2.58
C GLN A 17 5.57 12.97 -1.23
N GLU A 18 5.52 14.03 -0.42
CA GLU A 18 6.12 14.06 0.91
C GLU A 18 5.46 13.07 1.86
N ILE A 19 4.13 12.95 1.79
CA ILE A 19 3.38 11.96 2.59
C ILE A 19 3.79 10.53 2.18
N SER A 20 3.95 10.26 0.87
CA SER A 20 4.41 8.97 0.37
C SER A 20 5.83 8.63 0.83
N THR A 21 6.74 9.60 0.79
CA THR A 21 8.11 9.43 1.31
C THR A 21 8.09 9.07 2.79
N ARG A 22 7.34 9.83 3.60
CA ARG A 22 7.24 9.57 5.05
C ARG A 22 6.60 8.21 5.36
N CYS A 23 5.57 7.81 4.61
CA CYS A 23 4.99 6.47 4.75
C CYS A 23 6.00 5.36 4.46
N SER A 24 6.87 5.57 3.46
CA SER A 24 7.91 4.61 3.09
C SER A 24 8.98 4.51 4.18
N GLU A 25 9.42 5.62 4.74
CA GLU A 25 10.36 5.65 5.88
C GLU A 25 9.81 4.91 7.10
N ILE A 26 8.55 5.19 7.48
CA ILE A 26 7.87 4.48 8.58
C ILE A 26 7.85 2.98 8.29
N TRP A 27 7.43 2.58 7.09
CA TRP A 27 7.40 1.17 6.70
C TRP A 27 8.77 0.51 6.81
N HIS A 28 9.84 1.17 6.39
CA HIS A 28 11.20 0.63 6.53
C HIS A 28 11.60 0.47 8.00
N GLY A 29 11.21 1.40 8.87
CA GLY A 29 11.46 1.36 10.31
C GLY A 29 10.67 0.30 11.10
N LEU A 30 9.54 -0.19 10.58
CA LEU A 30 8.75 -1.22 11.27
C LEU A 30 9.49 -2.58 11.36
N SER A 31 9.35 -3.25 12.50
CA SER A 31 9.87 -4.59 12.71
C SER A 31 9.12 -5.66 11.89
N PRO A 32 9.69 -6.87 11.70
CA PRO A 32 8.98 -7.94 11.01
C PRO A 32 7.63 -8.29 11.64
N ALA A 33 7.52 -8.25 12.98
CA ALA A 33 6.28 -8.54 13.70
C ALA A 33 5.19 -7.50 13.41
N GLU A 34 5.55 -6.22 13.34
CA GLU A 34 4.61 -5.14 13.00
C GLU A 34 4.21 -5.15 11.52
N LYS A 35 5.06 -5.71 10.64
CA LYS A 35 4.76 -5.89 9.21
C LYS A 35 3.86 -7.08 8.93
N ASN A 36 3.86 -8.11 9.79
CA ASN A 36 3.07 -9.33 9.60
C ASN A 36 1.57 -9.09 9.33
N PRO A 37 0.83 -8.28 10.12
CA PRO A 37 -0.59 -8.06 9.83
C PRO A 37 -0.85 -7.47 8.44
N TRP A 38 0.05 -6.62 7.94
CA TRP A 38 -0.04 -6.06 6.59
C TRP A 38 0.26 -7.09 5.51
N ARG A 39 1.21 -7.99 5.75
CA ARG A 39 1.54 -9.10 4.85
C ARG A 39 0.41 -10.11 4.78
N ASP A 40 -0.18 -10.45 5.93
CA ASP A 40 -1.31 -11.38 6.01
C ASP A 40 -2.53 -10.81 5.30
N ALA A 41 -2.83 -9.53 5.52
CA ALA A 41 -3.89 -8.83 4.79
C ALA A 41 -3.62 -8.77 3.28
N ALA A 42 -2.37 -8.57 2.86
CA ALA A 42 -1.99 -8.58 1.45
C ALA A 42 -2.18 -9.97 0.80
N ASN A 43 -1.80 -11.03 1.52
CA ASN A 43 -2.02 -12.41 1.08
C ASN A 43 -3.52 -12.72 0.96
N LEU A 44 -4.31 -12.35 1.97
CA LEU A 44 -5.76 -12.53 1.94
C LEU A 44 -6.39 -11.83 0.73
N ARG A 45 -6.02 -10.56 0.46
CA ARG A 45 -6.53 -9.84 -0.71
C ARG A 45 -6.08 -10.47 -2.03
N LYS A 46 -4.85 -10.99 -2.09
CA LYS A 46 -4.35 -11.69 -3.27
C LYS A 46 -5.19 -12.94 -3.54
N ASP A 47 -5.49 -13.71 -2.52
CA ASP A 47 -6.31 -14.92 -2.64
C ASP A 47 -7.75 -14.59 -3.04
N GLU A 48 -8.35 -13.57 -2.42
CA GLU A 48 -9.66 -13.05 -2.81
C GLU A 48 -9.69 -12.61 -4.28
N HIS A 49 -8.67 -11.85 -4.71
CA HIS A 49 -8.55 -11.40 -6.09
C HIS A 49 -8.39 -12.57 -7.06
N SER A 50 -7.55 -13.55 -6.71
CA SER A 50 -7.36 -14.75 -7.54
C SER A 50 -8.63 -15.59 -7.66
N ARG A 51 -9.45 -15.67 -6.61
CA ARG A 51 -10.75 -16.35 -6.65
C ARG A 51 -11.78 -15.57 -7.48
N ALA A 52 -11.84 -14.25 -7.30
CA ALA A 52 -12.79 -13.39 -8.00
C ALA A 52 -12.43 -13.19 -9.48
N HIS A 53 -11.15 -13.29 -9.83
CA HIS A 53 -10.64 -13.09 -11.18
C HIS A 53 -9.70 -14.24 -11.58
N PRO A 54 -10.23 -15.44 -11.85
CA PRO A 54 -9.42 -16.62 -12.17
C PRO A 54 -8.58 -16.44 -13.45
N ASP A 55 -9.05 -15.63 -14.40
CA ASP A 55 -8.35 -15.34 -15.66
C ASP A 55 -7.48 -14.08 -15.60
N TYR A 56 -7.34 -13.44 -14.42
CA TYR A 56 -6.55 -12.22 -14.30
C TYR A 56 -5.06 -12.48 -14.56
N LYS A 57 -4.53 -11.77 -15.56
CA LYS A 57 -3.09 -11.75 -15.87
C LYS A 57 -2.59 -10.32 -15.95
N TYR A 58 -1.70 -9.96 -15.03
CA TYR A 58 -1.06 -8.64 -15.02
C TYR A 58 -0.32 -8.40 -16.35
N SER A 59 -0.82 -7.45 -17.13
CA SER A 59 -0.29 -7.07 -18.44
C SER A 59 -0.05 -5.56 -18.45
N PRO A 60 1.12 -5.09 -17.95
CA PRO A 60 1.42 -3.68 -17.87
C PRO A 60 1.48 -3.06 -19.27
N ARG A 61 0.93 -1.86 -19.42
CA ARG A 61 1.05 -1.10 -20.67
C ARG A 61 2.47 -0.55 -20.78
N LYS A 62 3.08 -0.68 -21.96
CA LYS A 62 4.34 -0.01 -22.25
C LYS A 62 4.08 1.51 -22.26
N PRO A 63 4.88 2.32 -21.55
CA PRO A 63 4.86 3.77 -21.75
C PRO A 63 5.22 4.05 -23.22
N GLY A 64 4.39 4.84 -23.90
CA GLY A 64 4.68 5.37 -25.23
C GLY A 64 5.40 6.70 -25.14
#